data_AF-A0A836B2A5-F1
#
_entry.id   AF-A0A836B2A5-F1
#
_cell.length_a   1.000
_cell.length_b   1.000
_cell.length_c   1.000
_cell.angle_alpha   90.00
_cell.angle_beta   90.00
_cell.angle_gamma   90.00
#
_symmetry.space_group_name_H-M   'P 1'
#
loop_
_entity.id
_entity.type
_entity.pdbx_description
1 polymer ?
#
loop_
_entity_poly.entity_id
_entity_poly.type
_entity_poly.pdbx_seq_one_letter_code
_entity_poly.pdbx_strand_id
1 'polypeptide(L)'
;MPTPCSLGSSRSSAPVKFASTQQSRRQVTPVAARKPGTDDSGPSTSGTTSVTRRGFVNELLRGPRPDLFKAHPKIRQLNHTLRGRHDQLRGLERPLGAVVLPAYLWGSIAAVIGMQSTLPVLSGAAVGGLFAVMHRVCNRRLWAAPRQPLTVVVTGGSRGLGKALAREFLAAGDRVLLTSRTQAAAEAAVRELREEVAAVSGSCPQVVGVAADVSDAAGVAAVEAAAMAAFGRVDAWVNNAGYSGSFQPLLEQSDSQIEQVVRTNLLGTLLCTRQAVSLMRGQPGGGHIFNMDGAGADGFATPNYAAYGATKAGITQLTGTLQRELAHTPIKLHTVSPGMILTDLLLEGATTANKQAFNILCEHPETVAAFLVPRIKSAVARDVGGTYTRFLTPGSALYRLATAPARLGRFFDSEGRAVYPSERERLMGRHAKSTARAQAAARRQSGSLALAYNLSVLAGVVVLLAEAQVLHLT
;
A
#
# COMPACT_ATOMS: atom_id res chain seq x y z
N MET A 1 -32.07 -54.43 -10.93
CA MET A 1 -32.74 -55.55 -10.23
C MET A 1 -31.86 -55.97 -9.05
N PRO A 2 -32.44 -56.23 -7.86
CA PRO A 2 -31.71 -56.24 -6.59
C PRO A 2 -31.36 -57.66 -6.08
N THR A 3 -30.27 -57.72 -5.28
CA THR A 3 -29.87 -58.62 -4.15
C THR A 3 -30.42 -60.06 -4.01
N PRO A 4 -29.65 -61.00 -3.39
CA PRO A 4 -29.79 -61.17 -1.93
C PRO A 4 -28.56 -61.63 -1.10
N CYS A 5 -28.60 -61.19 0.17
CA CYS A 5 -28.31 -61.89 1.45
C CYS A 5 -26.87 -62.32 1.80
N SER A 6 -26.25 -61.95 2.94
CA SER A 6 -26.61 -61.71 4.37
C SER A 6 -26.29 -62.89 5.29
N LEU A 7 -25.91 -62.56 6.54
CA LEU A 7 -25.71 -63.36 7.78
C LEU A 7 -24.22 -63.65 8.08
N GLY A 8 -23.64 -63.35 9.25
CA GLY A 8 -24.15 -62.78 10.51
C GLY A 8 -23.50 -63.47 11.73
N SER A 9 -22.84 -62.68 12.60
CA SER A 9 -22.60 -62.94 14.05
C SER A 9 -21.67 -64.15 14.39
N SER A 10 -20.94 -64.29 15.50
CA SER A 10 -20.82 -63.59 16.79
C SER A 10 -19.56 -64.09 17.54
N ARG A 11 -19.03 -63.24 18.45
CA ARG A 11 -18.35 -63.51 19.75
C ARG A 11 -17.24 -64.58 19.87
N SER A 12 -16.09 -64.19 20.43
CA SER A 12 -15.68 -64.51 21.82
C SER A 12 -14.15 -64.48 22.05
N SER A 13 -13.77 -63.89 23.20
CA SER A 13 -12.65 -64.24 24.11
C SER A 13 -11.17 -64.14 23.68
N ALA A 14 -10.48 -63.20 24.35
CA ALA A 14 -9.03 -63.11 24.63
C ALA A 14 -8.51 -64.35 25.44
N PRO A 15 -7.20 -64.57 25.79
CA PRO A 15 -6.22 -63.58 26.30
C PRO A 15 -4.72 -63.84 25.96
N VAL A 16 -3.79 -63.18 26.72
CA VAL A 16 -2.35 -63.51 26.98
C VAL A 16 -1.32 -62.65 26.19
N LYS A 17 -0.30 -61.95 26.75
CA LYS A 17 0.24 -61.72 28.11
C LYS A 17 1.14 -60.46 28.12
N PHE A 18 1.23 -59.81 29.29
CA PHE A 18 2.20 -58.79 29.71
C PHE A 18 3.56 -59.41 30.15
N ALA A 19 4.66 -58.70 29.91
CA ALA A 19 5.90 -58.61 30.72
C ALA A 19 6.81 -57.53 30.09
N SER A 20 6.91 -56.29 30.59
CA SER A 20 7.74 -55.79 31.69
C SER A 20 9.27 -55.87 31.46
N THR A 21 9.92 -54.75 31.16
CA THR A 21 11.27 -54.46 31.68
C THR A 21 11.50 -52.97 31.91
N GLN A 22 12.15 -52.70 33.03
CA GLN A 22 12.32 -51.45 33.77
C GLN A 22 13.15 -50.34 33.10
N GLN A 23 12.61 -49.13 33.18
CA GLN A 23 13.14 -47.96 33.90
C GLN A 23 14.61 -48.01 34.39
N SER A 24 15.45 -47.12 33.86
CA SER A 24 16.69 -46.66 34.50
C SER A 24 16.69 -45.12 34.54
N ARG A 25 16.40 -44.59 35.73
CA ARG A 25 16.56 -43.18 36.12
C ARG A 25 18.04 -42.80 36.02
N ARG A 26 18.38 -41.76 35.24
CA ARG A 26 19.60 -40.97 35.52
C ARG A 26 19.22 -39.84 36.47
N GLN A 27 19.73 -39.98 37.69
CA GLN A 27 19.63 -38.97 38.75
C GLN A 27 20.39 -37.71 38.35
N VAL A 28 19.72 -36.58 38.55
CA VAL A 28 20.30 -35.23 38.58
C VAL A 28 20.88 -35.02 39.98
N THR A 29 22.19 -34.83 40.09
CA THR A 29 22.84 -34.32 41.31
C THR A 29 23.11 -32.82 41.15
N PRO A 30 22.72 -31.97 42.12
CA PRO A 30 23.02 -30.55 42.09
C PRO A 30 24.42 -30.29 42.65
N VAL A 31 25.24 -29.48 41.97
CA VAL A 31 26.49 -28.98 42.55
C VAL A 31 26.29 -27.54 42.98
N ALA A 32 26.53 -27.32 44.28
CA ALA A 32 26.31 -26.09 45.01
C ALA A 32 27.41 -25.03 44.78
N ALA A 33 27.04 -23.79 45.09
CA ALA A 33 27.87 -22.60 45.07
C ALA A 33 29.07 -22.65 46.05
N ARG A 34 30.20 -22.05 45.63
CA ARG A 34 31.23 -21.48 46.51
C ARG A 34 31.94 -20.30 45.84
N LYS A 35 32.10 -19.20 46.60
CA LYS A 35 33.04 -18.07 46.45
C LYS A 35 33.97 -18.12 47.71
N PRO A 36 35.00 -17.26 47.89
CA PRO A 36 35.97 -16.63 46.98
C PRO A 36 37.44 -16.72 47.51
N GLY A 37 38.41 -16.17 46.75
CA GLY A 37 39.79 -15.84 47.17
C GLY A 37 40.84 -16.43 46.23
N THR A 38 42.03 -15.87 45.98
CA THR A 38 42.74 -14.62 46.32
C THR A 38 44.00 -14.62 45.43
N ASP A 39 44.42 -13.45 44.95
CA ASP A 39 45.81 -13.03 44.59
C ASP A 39 46.55 -13.81 43.45
N ASP A 40 47.42 -13.26 42.61
CA ASP A 40 48.09 -11.95 42.53
C ASP A 40 48.78 -11.77 41.14
N SER A 41 49.29 -10.57 40.88
CA SER A 41 50.27 -10.11 39.85
C SER A 41 49.77 -9.40 38.56
N GLY A 42 50.07 -8.08 38.48
CA GLY A 42 49.65 -7.09 37.47
C GLY A 42 50.55 -6.96 36.22
N PRO A 43 50.77 -5.76 35.59
CA PRO A 43 50.50 -4.40 36.08
C PRO A 43 49.53 -3.55 35.23
N SER A 44 49.12 -2.46 35.89
CA SER A 44 48.32 -1.32 35.50
C SER A 44 48.87 -0.47 34.35
N THR A 45 47.98 0.00 33.46
CA THR A 45 47.96 1.40 33.01
C THR A 45 46.53 1.91 33.00
N SER A 46 46.26 2.81 33.95
CA SER A 46 45.05 3.59 34.12
C SER A 46 44.99 4.71 33.08
N GLY A 47 43.88 4.80 32.35
CA GLY A 47 43.57 5.90 31.44
C GLY A 47 42.07 6.16 31.41
N THR A 48 41.53 6.60 32.53
CA THR A 48 40.12 7.03 32.66
C THR A 48 39.96 8.37 31.93
N THR A 49 39.56 8.35 30.66
CA THR A 49 39.14 9.58 29.97
C THR A 49 37.72 9.93 30.41
N SER A 50 37.63 10.80 31.42
CA SER A 50 36.41 11.55 31.71
C SER A 50 36.12 12.44 30.51
N VAL A 51 35.20 12.02 29.63
CA VAL A 51 34.69 12.87 28.55
C VAL A 51 33.83 13.95 29.18
N THR A 52 34.41 15.12 29.43
CA THR A 52 33.67 16.31 29.83
C THR A 52 32.69 16.69 28.72
N ARG A 53 31.49 17.12 29.12
CA ARG A 53 30.36 17.49 28.24
C ARG A 53 30.71 18.53 27.14
N ARG A 54 31.85 19.23 27.25
CA ARG A 54 32.39 20.15 26.23
C ARG A 54 33.20 19.48 25.12
N GLY A 55 33.83 18.33 25.37
CA GLY A 55 34.66 17.63 24.36
C GLY A 55 33.85 16.99 23.25
N PHE A 56 32.71 16.37 23.59
CA PHE A 56 31.82 15.70 22.63
C PHE A 56 31.13 16.68 21.66
N VAL A 57 30.87 17.92 22.12
CA VAL A 57 30.24 18.96 21.29
C VAL A 57 31.20 19.50 20.23
N ASN A 58 32.50 19.60 20.53
CA ASN A 58 33.50 20.03 19.54
C ASN A 58 33.82 18.95 18.49
N GLU A 59 33.60 17.67 18.80
CA GLU A 59 33.80 16.57 17.85
C GLU A 59 32.59 16.40 16.91
N LEU A 60 31.38 16.73 17.36
CA LEU A 60 30.18 16.76 16.51
C LEU A 60 30.17 17.92 15.49
N LEU A 61 30.86 19.02 15.79
CA LEU A 61 30.92 20.21 14.94
C LEU A 61 31.99 20.14 13.83
N ARG A 62 32.91 19.18 13.90
CA ARG A 62 33.85 18.89 12.83
C ARG A 62 33.24 17.81 11.95
N GLY A 63 32.56 18.23 10.88
CA GLY A 63 31.96 17.34 9.89
C GLY A 63 32.91 16.23 9.41
N PRO A 64 32.38 15.13 8.85
CA PRO A 64 33.14 13.93 8.58
C PRO A 64 34.32 14.18 7.63
N ARG A 65 35.49 13.60 7.95
CA ARG A 65 36.68 13.68 7.10
C ARG A 65 36.40 13.12 5.70
N PRO A 66 36.89 13.77 4.63
CA PRO A 66 36.54 13.46 3.23
C PRO A 66 36.97 12.06 2.73
N ASP A 67 37.71 11.30 3.54
CA ASP A 67 38.40 10.09 3.10
C ASP A 67 37.61 8.80 3.39
N LEU A 68 36.58 8.86 4.26
CA LEU A 68 35.75 7.69 4.60
C LEU A 68 34.84 7.24 3.45
N PHE A 69 34.55 8.11 2.49
CA PHE A 69 33.64 7.85 1.38
C PHE A 69 34.28 7.10 0.20
N LYS A 70 35.59 6.82 0.23
CA LYS A 70 36.30 6.16 -0.88
C LYS A 70 36.40 4.63 -0.75
N ALA A 71 36.17 4.06 0.44
CA ALA A 71 36.48 2.64 0.69
C ALA A 71 35.33 1.64 0.42
N HIS A 72 34.05 2.05 0.37
CA HIS A 72 32.95 1.06 0.35
C HIS A 72 32.34 0.83 -1.07
N PRO A 73 32.36 -0.41 -1.62
CA PRO A 73 31.84 -0.71 -2.96
C PRO A 73 30.37 -0.33 -3.17
N LYS A 74 29.52 -0.52 -2.13
CA LYS A 74 28.10 -0.13 -2.17
C LYS A 74 27.88 1.39 -2.20
N ILE A 75 28.77 2.20 -1.61
CA ILE A 75 28.67 3.66 -1.65
C ILE A 75 29.08 4.17 -3.04
N ARG A 76 30.08 3.54 -3.67
CA ARG A 76 30.45 3.81 -5.07
C ARG A 76 29.31 3.50 -6.03
N GLN A 77 28.64 2.36 -5.86
CA GLN A 77 27.48 1.97 -6.67
C GLN A 77 26.28 2.91 -6.46
N LEU A 78 26.03 3.33 -5.22
CA LEU A 78 24.98 4.30 -4.89
C LEU A 78 25.30 5.68 -5.47
N ASN A 79 26.55 6.15 -5.40
CA ASN A 79 26.96 7.46 -5.92
C ASN A 79 26.94 7.48 -7.46
N HIS A 80 27.24 6.37 -8.13
CA HIS A 80 27.12 6.25 -9.58
C HIS A 80 25.65 6.22 -10.05
N THR A 81 24.77 5.58 -9.27
CA THR A 81 23.32 5.53 -9.52
C THR A 81 22.65 6.88 -9.24
N LEU A 82 23.12 7.60 -8.21
CA LEU A 82 22.63 8.93 -7.86
C LEU A 82 23.15 10.00 -8.83
N ARG A 83 24.42 9.94 -9.28
CA ARG A 83 24.93 10.84 -10.33
C ARG A 83 24.24 10.62 -11.68
N GLY A 84 23.99 9.36 -12.07
CA GLY A 84 23.22 9.05 -13.29
C GLY A 84 21.78 9.57 -13.26
N ARG A 85 21.14 9.59 -12.07
CA ARG A 85 19.80 10.20 -11.88
C ARG A 85 19.85 11.73 -11.76
N HIS A 86 20.90 12.29 -11.19
CA HIS A 86 21.07 13.73 -11.03
C HIS A 86 21.38 14.41 -12.38
N ASP A 87 22.17 13.79 -13.25
CA ASP A 87 22.41 14.30 -14.60
C ASP A 87 21.18 14.17 -15.53
N GLN A 88 20.28 13.19 -15.28
CA GLN A 88 18.97 13.12 -15.94
C GLN A 88 17.97 14.18 -15.45
N LEU A 89 18.16 14.74 -14.24
CA LEU A 89 17.24 15.73 -13.64
C LEU A 89 17.69 17.20 -13.83
N ARG A 90 18.95 17.44 -14.23
CA ARG A 90 19.51 18.78 -14.51
C ARG A 90 18.75 19.59 -15.56
N GLY A 91 17.98 18.94 -16.45
CA GLY A 91 17.15 19.60 -17.45
C GLY A 91 15.85 20.18 -16.92
N LEU A 92 15.34 19.72 -15.76
CA LEU A 92 14.02 20.11 -15.23
C LEU A 92 14.08 21.18 -14.15
N GLU A 93 15.17 21.29 -13.39
CA GLU A 93 15.26 22.18 -12.23
C GLU A 93 15.38 23.67 -12.61
N ARG A 94 16.04 23.96 -13.74
CA ARG A 94 16.27 25.34 -14.21
C ARG A 94 14.97 26.10 -14.60
N PRO A 95 14.01 25.52 -15.36
CA PRO A 95 12.77 26.24 -15.67
C PRO A 95 11.81 26.33 -14.48
N LEU A 96 11.79 25.34 -13.57
CA LEU A 96 10.87 25.33 -12.42
C LEU A 96 11.28 26.33 -11.33
N GLY A 97 12.57 26.40 -11.00
CA GLY A 97 13.10 27.35 -10.02
C GLY A 97 13.02 28.82 -10.49
N ALA A 98 13.17 29.06 -11.80
CA ALA A 98 13.17 30.40 -12.38
C ALA A 98 11.76 31.03 -12.52
N VAL A 99 10.68 30.25 -12.48
CA VAL A 99 9.31 30.76 -12.68
C VAL A 99 8.47 30.72 -11.41
N VAL A 100 8.56 29.63 -10.64
CA VAL A 100 7.67 29.41 -9.48
C VAL A 100 8.11 30.23 -8.27
N LEU A 101 9.42 30.33 -8.04
CA LEU A 101 9.96 31.05 -6.88
C LEU A 101 9.76 32.57 -6.99
N PRO A 102 9.98 33.23 -8.15
CA PRO A 102 9.69 34.65 -8.29
C PRO A 102 8.20 34.97 -8.22
N ALA A 103 7.33 34.13 -8.77
CA ALA A 103 5.87 34.33 -8.70
C ALA A 103 5.33 34.22 -7.26
N TYR A 104 5.88 33.30 -6.47
CA TYR A 104 5.50 33.12 -5.06
C TYR A 104 6.04 34.25 -4.17
N LEU A 105 7.28 34.68 -4.39
CA LEU A 105 7.86 35.85 -3.71
C LEU A 105 7.11 37.14 -4.08
N TRP A 106 6.78 37.34 -5.35
CA TRP A 106 6.05 38.53 -5.81
C TRP A 106 4.63 38.59 -5.25
N GLY A 107 3.92 37.46 -5.21
CA GLY A 107 2.60 37.36 -4.58
C GLY A 107 2.62 37.63 -3.07
N SER A 108 3.69 37.23 -2.39
CA SER A 108 3.88 37.47 -0.95
C SER A 108 4.24 38.93 -0.66
N ILE A 109 5.08 39.55 -1.50
CA ILE A 109 5.46 40.95 -1.40
C ILE A 109 4.25 41.87 -1.67
N ALA A 110 3.43 41.57 -2.68
CA ALA A 110 2.22 42.35 -2.99
C ALA A 110 1.17 42.33 -1.86
N ALA A 111 1.09 41.24 -1.09
CA ALA A 111 0.20 41.12 0.06
C ALA A 111 0.66 41.96 1.26
N VAL A 112 1.97 42.12 1.45
CA VAL A 112 2.56 42.91 2.55
C VAL A 112 2.46 44.43 2.28
N ILE A 113 2.42 44.86 1.01
CA ILE A 113 2.38 46.28 0.64
C ILE A 113 0.93 46.82 0.55
N GLY A 114 -0.08 46.03 0.90
CA GLY A 114 -1.46 46.51 1.01
C GLY A 114 -2.10 46.95 -0.31
N MET A 115 -1.66 46.38 -1.45
CA MET A 115 -2.32 46.61 -2.73
C MET A 115 -3.70 45.92 -2.77
N GLN A 116 -4.77 46.67 -2.55
CA GLN A 116 -6.16 46.26 -2.75
C GLN A 116 -6.49 46.09 -4.25
N SER A 117 -5.88 45.13 -4.92
CA SER A 117 -6.29 44.73 -6.26
C SER A 117 -6.75 43.27 -6.23
N THR A 118 -7.72 42.93 -7.08
CA THR A 118 -8.33 41.59 -7.25
C THR A 118 -7.37 40.49 -7.73
N LEU A 119 -6.08 40.81 -7.89
CA LEU A 119 -5.04 39.94 -8.42
C LEU A 119 -4.57 38.77 -7.51
N PRO A 120 -4.57 38.84 -6.16
CA PRO A 120 -4.14 37.72 -5.31
C PRO A 120 -5.06 36.49 -5.40
N VAL A 121 -6.36 36.71 -5.68
CA VAL A 121 -7.33 35.62 -5.86
C VAL A 121 -7.15 34.94 -7.22
N LEU A 122 -6.85 35.72 -8.26
CA LEU A 122 -6.53 35.20 -9.59
C LEU A 122 -5.19 34.46 -9.61
N SER A 123 -4.18 34.93 -8.87
CA SER A 123 -2.88 34.23 -8.78
C SER A 123 -2.97 32.93 -7.99
N GLY A 124 -3.74 32.88 -6.88
CA GLY A 124 -4.00 31.63 -6.15
C GLY A 124 -4.78 30.60 -6.98
N ALA A 125 -5.81 31.04 -7.72
CA ALA A 125 -6.59 30.18 -8.60
C ALA A 125 -5.78 29.73 -9.84
N ALA A 126 -4.93 30.59 -10.40
CA ALA A 126 -4.06 30.26 -11.52
C ALA A 126 -2.93 29.31 -11.10
N VAL A 127 -2.30 29.52 -9.93
CA VAL A 127 -1.28 28.61 -9.39
C VAL A 127 -1.90 27.28 -8.96
N GLY A 128 -3.07 27.29 -8.32
CA GLY A 128 -3.82 26.07 -7.99
C GLY A 128 -4.30 25.32 -9.23
N GLY A 129 -4.74 26.05 -10.27
CA GLY A 129 -5.13 25.50 -11.56
C GLY A 129 -3.95 24.93 -12.33
N LEU A 130 -2.82 25.64 -12.40
CA LEU A 130 -1.59 25.20 -13.02
C LEU A 130 -0.99 24.00 -12.27
N PHE A 131 -1.02 24.00 -10.93
CA PHE A 131 -0.62 22.85 -10.13
C PHE A 131 -1.55 21.65 -10.36
N ALA A 132 -2.87 21.85 -10.45
CA ALA A 132 -3.82 20.78 -10.74
C ALA A 132 -3.66 20.23 -12.17
N VAL A 133 -3.39 21.10 -13.15
CA VAL A 133 -3.13 20.73 -14.54
C VAL A 133 -1.79 20.02 -14.65
N MET A 134 -0.71 20.56 -14.07
CA MET A 134 0.60 19.90 -14.03
C MET A 134 0.53 18.59 -13.27
N HIS A 135 -0.15 18.52 -12.12
CA HIS A 135 -0.37 17.28 -11.40
C HIS A 135 -1.14 16.30 -12.28
N ARG A 136 -2.21 16.70 -12.97
CA ARG A 136 -2.99 15.82 -13.85
C ARG A 136 -2.20 15.39 -15.10
N VAL A 137 -1.37 16.26 -15.68
CA VAL A 137 -0.54 16.00 -16.86
C VAL A 137 0.68 15.17 -16.52
N CYS A 138 1.43 15.49 -15.45
CA CYS A 138 2.53 14.67 -14.94
C CYS A 138 2.02 13.32 -14.45
N ASN A 139 0.85 13.24 -13.78
CA ASN A 139 0.28 11.96 -13.35
C ASN A 139 -0.26 11.12 -14.52
N ARG A 140 -0.66 11.74 -15.64
CA ARG A 140 -0.99 11.02 -16.89
C ARG A 140 0.23 10.67 -17.75
N ARG A 141 1.31 11.46 -17.71
CA ARG A 141 2.53 11.26 -18.54
C ARG A 141 3.62 10.44 -17.85
N LEU A 142 3.68 10.41 -16.52
CA LEU A 142 4.66 9.62 -15.76
C LEU A 142 4.20 8.15 -15.58
N TRP A 143 2.96 7.82 -15.91
CA TRP A 143 2.34 6.54 -15.59
C TRP A 143 1.89 5.88 -16.88
N ALA A 144 2.52 4.76 -17.22
CA ALA A 144 2.10 3.97 -18.36
C ALA A 144 0.76 3.29 -18.01
N ALA A 145 -0.24 3.48 -18.85
CA ALA A 145 -1.45 2.66 -18.80
C ALA A 145 -1.19 1.38 -19.62
N PRO A 146 -1.58 0.19 -19.15
CA PRO A 146 -1.59 -1.01 -19.96
C PRO A 146 -2.39 -0.78 -21.25
N ARG A 147 -1.93 -1.36 -22.36
CA ARG A 147 -2.62 -1.26 -23.66
C ARG A 147 -3.97 -1.99 -23.68
N GLN A 148 -4.17 -2.94 -22.75
CA GLN A 148 -5.37 -3.74 -22.62
C GLN A 148 -5.74 -3.93 -21.13
N PRO A 149 -7.01 -4.21 -20.81
CA PRO A 149 -7.44 -4.62 -19.48
C PRO A 149 -6.61 -5.77 -18.90
N LEU A 150 -6.09 -5.57 -17.69
CA LEU A 150 -5.36 -6.61 -16.97
C LEU A 150 -6.32 -7.66 -16.42
N THR A 151 -5.83 -8.88 -16.22
CA THR A 151 -6.46 -9.87 -15.34
C THR A 151 -5.71 -9.92 -14.03
N VAL A 152 -6.40 -9.60 -12.94
CA VAL A 152 -5.80 -9.43 -11.62
C VAL A 152 -6.40 -10.42 -10.63
N VAL A 153 -5.55 -11.20 -9.97
CA VAL A 153 -5.94 -11.98 -8.79
C VAL A 153 -5.65 -11.15 -7.55
N VAL A 154 -6.64 -10.98 -6.66
CA VAL A 154 -6.48 -10.30 -5.37
C VAL A 154 -6.88 -11.25 -4.25
N THR A 155 -5.90 -11.73 -3.49
CA THR A 155 -6.17 -12.61 -2.36
C THR A 155 -6.76 -11.83 -1.18
N GLY A 156 -7.75 -12.40 -0.48
CA GLY A 156 -8.44 -11.70 0.62
C GLY A 156 -9.21 -10.46 0.14
N GLY A 157 -9.81 -10.53 -1.04
CA GLY A 157 -10.47 -9.42 -1.73
C GLY A 157 -11.93 -9.18 -1.33
N SER A 158 -12.47 -9.90 -0.33
CA SER A 158 -13.88 -9.72 0.08
C SER A 158 -14.14 -8.55 1.03
N ARG A 159 -13.09 -7.96 1.64
CA ARG A 159 -13.22 -6.83 2.58
C ARG A 159 -11.97 -5.96 2.63
N GLY A 160 -12.07 -4.81 3.30
CA GLY A 160 -10.93 -3.95 3.63
C GLY A 160 -10.13 -3.50 2.41
N LEU A 161 -8.80 -3.53 2.50
CA LEU A 161 -7.93 -3.13 1.38
C LEU A 161 -8.12 -4.01 0.15
N GLY A 162 -8.28 -5.32 0.31
CA GLY A 162 -8.43 -6.23 -0.82
C GLY A 162 -9.65 -5.90 -1.68
N LYS A 163 -10.80 -5.65 -1.05
CA LYS A 163 -12.02 -5.19 -1.75
C LYS A 163 -11.82 -3.84 -2.41
N ALA A 164 -11.14 -2.91 -1.73
CA ALA A 164 -10.84 -1.60 -2.30
C ALA A 164 -9.90 -1.67 -3.52
N LEU A 165 -8.89 -2.54 -3.49
CA LEU A 165 -8.02 -2.80 -4.65
C LEU A 165 -8.83 -3.39 -5.80
N ALA A 166 -9.66 -4.41 -5.53
CA ALA A 166 -10.53 -5.02 -6.54
C ALA A 166 -11.44 -3.96 -7.21
N ARG A 167 -12.09 -3.10 -6.41
CA ARG A 167 -12.92 -1.99 -6.90
C ARG A 167 -12.15 -1.06 -7.84
N GLU A 168 -10.95 -0.63 -7.45
CA GLU A 168 -10.14 0.30 -8.24
C GLU A 168 -9.62 -0.34 -9.54
N PHE A 169 -9.27 -1.63 -9.54
CA PHE A 169 -8.95 -2.37 -10.77
C PHE A 169 -10.16 -2.47 -11.71
N LEU A 170 -11.34 -2.85 -11.18
CA LEU A 170 -12.58 -2.94 -11.95
C LEU A 170 -13.01 -1.58 -12.52
N ALA A 171 -12.91 -0.51 -11.72
CA ALA A 171 -13.20 0.86 -12.17
C ALA A 171 -12.22 1.32 -13.27
N ALA A 172 -11.01 0.76 -13.31
CA ALA A 172 -10.04 0.98 -14.38
C ALA A 172 -10.26 0.06 -15.61
N GLY A 173 -11.34 -0.72 -15.63
CA GLY A 173 -11.74 -1.61 -16.71
C GLY A 173 -11.07 -2.98 -16.70
N ASP A 174 -10.32 -3.33 -15.65
CA ASP A 174 -9.64 -4.63 -15.54
C ASP A 174 -10.60 -5.76 -15.16
N ARG A 175 -10.13 -6.99 -15.33
CA ARG A 175 -10.77 -8.23 -14.87
C ARG A 175 -10.22 -8.58 -13.50
N VAL A 176 -11.08 -8.90 -12.55
CA VAL A 176 -10.64 -9.25 -11.18
C VAL A 176 -11.18 -10.60 -10.75
N LEU A 177 -10.28 -11.47 -10.30
CA LEU A 177 -10.64 -12.58 -9.44
C LEU A 177 -10.28 -12.21 -7.99
N LEU A 178 -11.23 -12.33 -7.09
CA LEU A 178 -11.01 -12.12 -5.66
C LEU A 178 -11.22 -13.41 -4.87
N THR A 179 -10.52 -13.54 -3.75
CA THR A 179 -10.70 -14.68 -2.85
C THR A 179 -11.22 -14.27 -1.48
N SER A 180 -11.96 -15.18 -0.86
CA SER A 180 -12.31 -15.14 0.56
C SER A 180 -12.25 -16.55 1.14
N ARG A 181 -12.26 -16.70 2.46
CA ARG A 181 -12.27 -18.04 3.09
C ARG A 181 -13.57 -18.81 2.83
N THR A 182 -14.68 -18.11 2.60
CA THR A 182 -15.99 -18.72 2.34
C THR A 182 -16.56 -18.24 1.02
N GLN A 183 -17.31 -19.12 0.35
CA GLN A 183 -17.90 -18.81 -0.94
C GLN A 183 -18.95 -17.69 -0.81
N ALA A 184 -19.77 -17.74 0.23
CA ALA A 184 -20.78 -16.72 0.51
C ALA A 184 -20.18 -15.31 0.66
N ALA A 185 -19.02 -15.17 1.34
CA ALA A 185 -18.35 -13.88 1.48
C ALA A 185 -17.73 -13.40 0.16
N ALA A 186 -17.19 -14.32 -0.65
CA ALA A 186 -16.69 -13.99 -1.99
C ALA A 186 -17.83 -13.50 -2.91
N GLU A 187 -18.97 -14.19 -2.91
CA GLU A 187 -20.14 -13.82 -3.72
C GLU A 187 -20.80 -12.51 -3.28
N ALA A 188 -20.89 -12.27 -1.97
CA ALA A 188 -21.37 -10.99 -1.44
C ALA A 188 -20.50 -9.83 -1.94
N ALA A 189 -19.17 -9.97 -1.83
CA ALA A 189 -18.24 -8.96 -2.32
C ALA A 189 -18.35 -8.76 -3.85
N VAL A 190 -18.54 -9.83 -4.61
CA VAL A 190 -18.77 -9.76 -6.06
C VAL A 190 -20.03 -8.96 -6.39
N ARG A 191 -21.15 -9.20 -5.71
CA ARG A 191 -22.40 -8.45 -5.93
C ARG A 191 -22.22 -6.98 -5.61
N GLU A 192 -21.64 -6.66 -4.45
CA GLU A 192 -21.38 -5.28 -4.04
C GLU A 192 -20.46 -4.55 -5.02
N LEU A 193 -19.37 -5.18 -5.45
CA LEU A 193 -18.46 -4.59 -6.44
C LEU A 193 -19.12 -4.37 -7.80
N ARG A 194 -20.00 -5.28 -8.23
CA ARG A 194 -20.78 -5.12 -9.47
C ARG A 194 -21.67 -3.89 -9.40
N GLU A 195 -22.43 -3.75 -8.32
CA GLU A 195 -23.31 -2.59 -8.10
C GLU A 195 -22.51 -1.28 -8.03
N GLU A 196 -21.46 -1.26 -7.21
CA GLU A 196 -20.64 -0.06 -6.98
C GLU A 196 -19.94 0.41 -8.26
N VAL A 197 -19.33 -0.50 -9.02
CA VAL A 197 -18.58 -0.13 -10.22
C VAL A 197 -19.52 0.17 -11.39
N ALA A 198 -20.62 -0.57 -11.57
CA ALA A 198 -21.60 -0.28 -12.61
C ALA A 198 -22.21 1.12 -12.44
N ALA A 199 -22.41 1.57 -11.21
CA ALA A 199 -22.87 2.94 -10.91
C ALA A 199 -21.87 4.04 -11.35
N VAL A 200 -20.58 3.70 -11.54
CA VAL A 200 -19.54 4.64 -11.97
C VAL A 200 -19.27 4.53 -13.46
N SER A 201 -19.04 3.32 -13.95
CA SER A 201 -18.54 3.09 -15.31
C SER A 201 -19.67 2.94 -16.33
N GLY A 202 -20.90 2.68 -15.89
CA GLY A 202 -22.02 2.34 -16.77
C GLY A 202 -21.87 0.97 -17.46
N SER A 203 -20.89 0.17 -17.06
CA SER A 203 -20.59 -1.15 -17.63
C SER A 203 -20.59 -2.23 -16.55
N CYS A 204 -20.95 -3.45 -16.93
CA CYS A 204 -20.88 -4.59 -16.01
C CYS A 204 -19.42 -4.99 -15.79
N PRO A 205 -18.86 -4.87 -14.57
CA PRO A 205 -17.46 -5.20 -14.32
C PRO A 205 -17.23 -6.71 -14.37
N GLN A 206 -16.09 -7.12 -14.92
CA GLN A 206 -15.71 -8.53 -15.01
C GLN A 206 -15.05 -8.99 -13.71
N VAL A 207 -15.87 -9.52 -12.80
CA VAL A 207 -15.43 -9.96 -11.48
C VAL A 207 -15.93 -11.37 -11.14
N VAL A 208 -15.04 -12.20 -10.59
CA VAL A 208 -15.29 -13.56 -10.09
C VAL A 208 -14.79 -13.69 -8.65
N GLY A 209 -15.55 -14.39 -7.81
CA GLY A 209 -15.22 -14.64 -6.41
C GLY A 209 -15.10 -16.13 -6.12
N VAL A 210 -14.03 -16.52 -5.42
CA VAL A 210 -13.73 -17.93 -5.09
C VAL A 210 -13.44 -18.10 -3.60
N ALA A 211 -13.99 -19.15 -3.01
CA ALA A 211 -13.59 -19.63 -1.70
C ALA A 211 -12.19 -20.26 -1.75
N ALA A 212 -11.23 -19.66 -1.06
CA ALA A 212 -9.89 -20.18 -0.89
C ALA A 212 -9.28 -19.70 0.43
N ASP A 213 -8.86 -20.64 1.27
CA ASP A 213 -7.91 -20.36 2.33
C ASP A 213 -6.51 -20.35 1.72
N VAL A 214 -5.83 -19.21 1.79
CA VAL A 214 -4.48 -19.05 1.22
C VAL A 214 -3.44 -19.89 1.96
N SER A 215 -3.71 -20.32 3.19
CA SER A 215 -2.83 -21.21 3.97
C SER A 215 -2.93 -22.69 3.56
N ASP A 216 -3.83 -23.02 2.64
CA ASP A 216 -4.01 -24.35 2.08
C ASP A 216 -3.63 -24.38 0.59
N ALA A 217 -2.80 -25.35 0.20
CA ALA A 217 -2.34 -25.51 -1.17
C ALA A 217 -3.50 -25.85 -2.13
N ALA A 218 -4.49 -26.64 -1.70
CA ALA A 218 -5.65 -26.97 -2.52
C ALA A 218 -6.53 -25.73 -2.76
N GLY A 219 -6.75 -24.93 -1.71
CA GLY A 219 -7.40 -23.62 -1.82
C GLY A 219 -6.72 -22.71 -2.85
N VAL A 220 -5.40 -22.58 -2.81
CA VAL A 220 -4.64 -21.75 -3.77
C VAL A 220 -4.71 -22.31 -5.20
N ALA A 221 -4.66 -23.64 -5.38
CA ALA A 221 -4.82 -24.26 -6.70
C ALA A 221 -6.21 -23.99 -7.32
N ALA A 222 -7.26 -23.96 -6.51
CA ALA A 222 -8.62 -23.62 -6.96
C ALA A 222 -8.71 -22.17 -7.48
N VAL A 223 -7.93 -21.25 -6.91
CA VAL A 223 -7.84 -19.85 -7.39
C VAL A 223 -7.29 -19.79 -8.82
N GLU A 224 -6.22 -20.55 -9.09
CA GLU A 224 -5.66 -20.67 -10.44
C GLU A 224 -6.68 -21.27 -11.41
N ALA A 225 -7.28 -22.40 -11.06
CA ALA A 225 -8.24 -23.08 -11.92
C ALA A 225 -9.41 -22.15 -12.31
N ALA A 226 -9.94 -21.41 -11.33
CA ALA A 226 -11.01 -20.44 -11.57
C ALA A 226 -10.55 -19.22 -12.39
N ALA A 227 -9.34 -18.70 -12.16
CA ALA A 227 -8.79 -17.59 -12.93
C ALA A 227 -8.61 -17.97 -14.41
N MET A 228 -8.06 -19.17 -14.66
CA MET A 228 -7.86 -19.69 -16.01
C MET A 228 -9.18 -20.01 -16.70
N ALA A 229 -10.14 -20.62 -15.99
CA ALA A 229 -11.46 -20.90 -16.54
C ALA A 229 -12.24 -19.62 -16.91
N ALA A 230 -12.15 -18.57 -16.08
CA ALA A 230 -12.89 -17.33 -16.31
C ALA A 230 -12.23 -16.40 -17.33
N PHE A 231 -10.90 -16.31 -17.32
CA PHE A 231 -10.19 -15.24 -18.04
C PHE A 231 -9.05 -15.73 -18.95
N GLY A 232 -8.66 -16.99 -18.85
CA GLY A 232 -7.63 -17.64 -19.68
C GLY A 232 -6.18 -17.23 -19.39
N ARG A 233 -5.95 -16.25 -18.52
CA ARG A 233 -4.61 -15.77 -18.13
C ARG A 233 -4.66 -14.92 -16.86
N VAL A 234 -3.52 -14.71 -16.21
CA VAL A 234 -3.34 -13.77 -15.10
C VAL A 234 -2.15 -12.83 -15.38
N ASP A 235 -2.42 -11.53 -15.45
CA ASP A 235 -1.38 -10.49 -15.66
C ASP A 235 -0.72 -10.07 -14.35
N ALA A 236 -1.53 -9.94 -13.30
CA ALA A 236 -1.08 -9.49 -12.00
C ALA A 236 -1.66 -10.35 -10.87
N TRP A 237 -0.81 -10.80 -9.96
CA TRP A 237 -1.21 -11.54 -8.77
C TRP A 237 -0.85 -10.75 -7.51
N VAL A 238 -1.84 -10.31 -6.75
CA VAL A 238 -1.67 -9.49 -5.54
C VAL A 238 -1.90 -10.35 -4.30
N ASN A 239 -0.80 -10.70 -3.63
CA ASN A 239 -0.81 -11.40 -2.35
C ASN A 239 -1.15 -10.42 -1.21
N ASN A 240 -2.46 -10.17 -1.05
CA ASN A 240 -3.00 -9.21 -0.08
C ASN A 240 -3.57 -9.85 1.19
N ALA A 241 -3.99 -11.11 1.14
CA ALA A 241 -4.53 -11.81 2.30
C ALA A 241 -3.58 -11.72 3.51
N GLY A 242 -4.13 -11.39 4.68
CA GLY A 242 -3.34 -11.20 5.89
C GLY A 242 -4.18 -11.19 7.15
N TYR A 243 -3.50 -11.45 8.27
CA TYR A 243 -4.02 -11.44 9.62
C TYR A 243 -3.01 -10.72 10.53
N SER A 244 -3.48 -9.75 11.32
CA SER A 244 -2.64 -8.98 12.26
C SER A 244 -2.33 -9.75 13.54
N GLY A 245 -3.24 -10.63 13.96
CA GLY A 245 -3.23 -11.15 15.32
C GLY A 245 -3.58 -10.07 16.34
N SER A 246 -3.41 -10.38 17.62
CA SER A 246 -3.66 -9.44 18.72
C SER A 246 -2.43 -8.57 19.01
N PHE A 247 -2.67 -7.28 19.26
CA PHE A 247 -1.65 -6.33 19.69
C PHE A 247 -1.29 -6.51 21.17
N GLN A 248 -0.40 -7.44 21.46
CA GLN A 248 0.04 -7.78 22.81
C GLN A 248 1.44 -8.40 22.81
N PRO A 249 2.16 -8.40 23.95
CA PRO A 249 3.44 -9.08 24.07
C PRO A 249 3.38 -10.54 23.59
N LEU A 250 4.47 -11.05 23.02
CA LEU A 250 4.51 -12.42 22.47
C LEU A 250 4.13 -13.48 23.53
N LEU A 251 4.53 -13.25 24.80
CA LEU A 251 4.22 -14.15 25.91
C LEU A 251 2.72 -14.26 26.21
N GLU A 252 1.91 -13.30 25.77
CA GLU A 252 0.46 -13.26 25.98
C GLU A 252 -0.32 -13.76 24.74
N GLN A 253 0.38 -14.05 23.63
CA GLN A 253 -0.24 -14.62 22.44
C GLN A 253 -0.43 -16.13 22.61
N SER A 254 -1.63 -16.61 22.32
CA SER A 254 -1.90 -18.05 22.26
C SER A 254 -1.19 -18.71 21.07
N ASP A 255 -0.87 -19.99 21.20
CA ASP A 255 -0.27 -20.79 20.12
C ASP A 255 -1.09 -20.70 18.83
N SER A 256 -2.44 -20.76 18.93
CA SER A 256 -3.34 -20.64 17.78
C SER A 256 -3.25 -19.27 17.08
N GLN A 257 -3.05 -18.19 17.82
CA GLN A 257 -2.89 -16.86 17.22
C GLN A 257 -1.55 -16.75 16.49
N ILE A 258 -0.47 -17.23 17.11
CA ILE A 258 0.86 -17.27 16.50
C ILE A 258 0.81 -18.09 15.22
N GLU A 259 0.26 -19.30 15.29
CA GLU A 259 0.12 -20.20 14.15
C GLU A 259 -0.70 -19.54 13.03
N GLN A 260 -1.87 -18.97 13.34
CA GLN A 260 -2.74 -18.34 12.35
C GLN A 260 -2.06 -17.16 11.63
N VAL A 261 -1.30 -16.33 12.34
CA VAL A 261 -0.53 -15.22 11.75
C VAL A 261 0.53 -15.76 10.79
N VAL A 262 1.29 -16.78 11.20
CA VAL A 262 2.33 -17.39 10.34
C VAL A 262 1.72 -18.07 9.13
N ARG A 263 0.67 -18.86 9.32
CA ARG A 263 -0.05 -19.60 8.27
C ARG A 263 -0.64 -18.66 7.22
N THR A 264 -1.29 -17.60 7.65
CA THR A 264 -1.96 -16.67 6.72
C THR A 264 -0.94 -15.79 6.01
N ASN A 265 -0.04 -15.15 6.76
CA ASN A 265 0.81 -14.09 6.20
C ASN A 265 2.03 -14.65 5.47
N LEU A 266 2.72 -15.64 6.04
CA LEU A 266 3.97 -16.14 5.49
C LEU A 266 3.74 -17.37 4.61
N LEU A 267 3.15 -18.44 5.18
CA LEU A 267 2.87 -19.66 4.41
C LEU A 267 1.90 -19.35 3.25
N GLY A 268 0.85 -18.56 3.49
CA GLY A 268 -0.09 -18.19 2.44
C GLY A 268 0.56 -17.41 1.29
N THR A 269 1.43 -16.45 1.61
CA THR A 269 2.20 -15.71 0.58
C THR A 269 3.15 -16.63 -0.17
N LEU A 270 3.82 -17.57 0.51
CA LEU A 270 4.68 -18.58 -0.12
C LEU A 270 3.90 -19.44 -1.11
N LEU A 271 2.76 -20.01 -0.68
CA LEU A 271 1.93 -20.89 -1.50
C LEU A 271 1.37 -20.14 -2.72
N CYS A 272 0.81 -18.94 -2.50
CA CYS A 272 0.27 -18.12 -3.58
C CYS A 272 1.35 -17.66 -4.56
N THR A 273 2.52 -17.26 -4.07
CA THR A 273 3.64 -16.87 -4.94
C THR A 273 4.13 -18.06 -5.76
N ARG A 274 4.31 -19.24 -5.15
CA ARG A 274 4.71 -20.46 -5.87
C ARG A 274 3.70 -20.81 -6.96
N GLN A 275 2.40 -20.74 -6.66
CA GLN A 275 1.35 -21.01 -7.63
C GLN A 275 1.38 -20.00 -8.78
N ALA A 276 1.43 -18.70 -8.46
CA ALA A 276 1.49 -17.64 -9.46
C ALA A 276 2.71 -17.78 -10.37
N VAL A 277 3.88 -18.11 -9.82
CA VAL A 277 5.09 -18.40 -10.61
C VAL A 277 4.87 -19.59 -11.54
N SER A 278 4.30 -20.68 -11.04
CA SER A 278 4.01 -21.88 -11.83
C SER A 278 3.09 -21.57 -13.02
N LEU A 279 1.97 -20.88 -12.75
CA LEU A 279 1.02 -20.43 -13.77
C LEU A 279 1.67 -19.51 -14.79
N MET A 280 2.33 -18.45 -14.33
CA MET A 280 2.90 -17.42 -15.22
C MET A 280 4.05 -17.95 -16.07
N ARG A 281 4.74 -19.01 -15.64
CA ARG A 281 5.77 -19.67 -16.44
C ARG A 281 5.22 -20.30 -17.72
N GLY A 282 3.96 -20.76 -17.70
CA GLY A 282 3.26 -21.29 -18.86
C GLY A 282 2.64 -20.23 -19.77
N GLN A 283 2.66 -18.95 -19.37
CA GLN A 283 2.03 -17.88 -20.14
C GLN A 283 3.03 -17.14 -21.05
N PRO A 284 2.64 -16.81 -22.30
CA PRO A 284 3.39 -15.88 -23.12
C PRO A 284 3.55 -14.53 -22.41
N GLY A 285 4.79 -14.04 -22.30
CA GLY A 285 5.09 -12.78 -21.63
C GLY A 285 5.05 -12.82 -20.10
N GLY A 286 4.85 -13.99 -19.48
CA GLY A 286 4.93 -14.14 -18.03
C GLY A 286 3.81 -13.45 -17.27
N GLY A 287 4.18 -12.64 -16.26
CA GLY A 287 3.24 -11.92 -15.41
C GLY A 287 3.92 -11.25 -14.21
N HIS A 288 3.14 -10.50 -13.42
CA HIS A 288 3.64 -9.72 -12.30
C HIS A 288 3.03 -10.17 -10.97
N ILE A 289 3.85 -10.36 -9.95
CA ILE A 289 3.41 -10.76 -8.62
C ILE A 289 3.74 -9.63 -7.63
N PHE A 290 2.77 -9.25 -6.81
CA PHE A 290 2.85 -8.15 -5.84
C PHE A 290 2.63 -8.69 -4.43
N ASN A 291 3.67 -8.64 -3.60
CA ASN A 291 3.61 -9.04 -2.19
C ASN A 291 3.35 -7.83 -1.29
N MET A 292 2.36 -7.97 -0.41
CA MET A 292 2.00 -6.92 0.54
C MET A 292 2.86 -7.03 1.81
N ASP A 293 3.76 -6.05 1.99
CA ASP A 293 4.54 -5.92 3.21
C ASP A 293 3.76 -5.14 4.30
N GLY A 294 4.40 -4.91 5.45
CA GLY A 294 3.80 -4.14 6.54
C GLY A 294 4.82 -3.80 7.63
N ALA A 295 4.32 -3.46 8.82
CA ALA A 295 5.17 -3.20 9.98
C ALA A 295 6.15 -4.37 10.22
N GLY A 296 7.44 -4.05 10.41
CA GLY A 296 8.52 -5.03 10.58
C GLY A 296 9.23 -5.47 9.29
N ALA A 297 8.70 -5.12 8.11
CA ALA A 297 9.30 -5.50 6.82
C ALA A 297 10.71 -4.92 6.57
N ASP A 298 11.04 -3.82 7.24
CA ASP A 298 12.33 -3.13 7.19
C ASP A 298 13.32 -3.63 8.26
N GLY A 299 12.92 -4.62 9.07
CA GLY A 299 13.75 -5.23 10.10
C GLY A 299 13.76 -4.47 11.44
N PHE A 300 12.98 -3.39 11.57
CA PHE A 300 12.82 -2.73 12.86
C PHE A 300 11.98 -3.60 13.81
N ALA A 301 12.32 -3.53 15.11
CA ALA A 301 11.58 -4.21 16.15
C ALA A 301 10.13 -3.71 16.19
N THR A 302 9.19 -4.64 16.37
CA THR A 302 7.75 -4.37 16.45
C THR A 302 7.20 -4.89 17.78
N PRO A 303 7.42 -4.16 18.90
CA PRO A 303 6.85 -4.52 20.19
C PRO A 303 5.34 -4.76 20.07
N ASN A 304 4.84 -5.79 20.75
CA ASN A 304 3.44 -6.23 20.73
C ASN A 304 2.91 -6.75 19.38
N TYR A 305 3.78 -6.88 18.37
CA TYR A 305 3.47 -7.45 17.06
C TYR A 305 4.54 -8.47 16.61
N ALA A 306 5.25 -9.11 17.54
CA ALA A 306 6.44 -9.90 17.23
C ALA A 306 6.22 -10.96 16.13
N ALA A 307 5.16 -11.79 16.25
CA ALA A 307 4.82 -12.79 15.23
C ALA A 307 4.48 -12.13 13.88
N TYR A 308 3.65 -11.08 13.89
CA TYR A 308 3.28 -10.35 12.68
C TYR A 308 4.50 -9.72 11.99
N GLY A 309 5.32 -8.98 12.73
CA GLY A 309 6.53 -8.34 12.24
C GLY A 309 7.52 -9.35 11.66
N ALA A 310 7.69 -10.51 12.31
CA ALA A 310 8.50 -11.60 11.79
C ALA A 310 7.98 -12.12 10.44
N THR A 311 6.65 -12.30 10.28
CA THR A 311 6.08 -12.68 8.97
C THR A 311 6.34 -11.64 7.89
N LYS A 312 6.23 -10.34 8.21
CA LYS A 312 6.46 -9.26 7.24
C LYS A 312 7.94 -9.12 6.86
N ALA A 313 8.87 -9.33 7.79
CA ALA A 313 10.29 -9.46 7.48
C ALA A 313 10.57 -10.67 6.58
N GLY A 314 9.91 -11.80 6.82
CA GLY A 314 9.97 -13.00 5.98
C GLY A 314 9.50 -12.75 4.55
N ILE A 315 8.43 -11.98 4.35
CA ILE A 315 7.96 -11.58 3.00
C ILE A 315 9.00 -10.73 2.27
N THR A 316 9.70 -9.83 2.94
CA THR A 316 10.80 -9.04 2.35
C THR A 316 11.92 -9.96 1.85
N GLN A 317 12.33 -10.93 2.68
CA GLN A 317 13.36 -11.90 2.31
C GLN A 317 12.91 -12.76 1.12
N LEU A 318 11.69 -13.31 1.17
CA LEU A 318 11.10 -14.12 0.11
C LEU A 318 11.10 -13.35 -1.22
N THR A 319 10.64 -12.10 -1.17
CA THR A 319 10.54 -11.25 -2.35
C THR A 319 11.90 -10.95 -2.96
N GLY A 320 12.90 -10.60 -2.14
CA GLY A 320 14.25 -10.35 -2.62
C GLY A 320 14.94 -11.60 -3.18
N THR A 321 14.66 -12.78 -2.62
CA THR A 321 15.19 -14.06 -3.09
C THR A 321 14.62 -14.41 -4.46
N LEU A 322 13.30 -14.43 -4.59
CA LEU A 322 12.62 -14.78 -5.83
C LEU A 322 12.87 -13.77 -6.96
N GLN A 323 13.08 -12.49 -6.64
CA GLN A 323 13.53 -11.51 -7.65
C GLN A 323 14.84 -11.92 -8.33
N ARG A 324 15.76 -12.56 -7.59
CA ARG A 324 17.03 -13.06 -8.15
C ARG A 324 16.85 -14.36 -8.89
N GLU A 325 16.08 -15.30 -8.33
CA GLU A 325 15.80 -16.59 -8.97
C GLU A 325 15.06 -16.42 -10.30
N LEU A 326 14.18 -15.42 -10.41
CA LEU A 326 13.34 -15.16 -11.58
C LEU A 326 13.94 -14.11 -12.54
N ALA A 327 15.17 -13.62 -12.30
CA ALA A 327 15.76 -12.50 -13.05
C ALA A 327 15.82 -12.72 -14.57
N HIS A 328 15.97 -13.98 -15.01
CA HIS A 328 16.05 -14.37 -16.42
C HIS A 328 14.72 -14.93 -16.97
N THR A 329 13.61 -14.69 -16.26
CA THR A 329 12.27 -15.11 -16.67
C THR A 329 11.40 -13.89 -17.03
N PRO A 330 10.29 -14.08 -17.77
CA PRO A 330 9.33 -13.01 -18.00
C PRO A 330 8.46 -12.73 -16.75
N ILE A 331 8.72 -13.37 -15.61
CA ILE A 331 7.95 -13.19 -14.39
C ILE A 331 8.61 -12.10 -13.53
N LYS A 332 7.84 -11.11 -13.11
CA LYS A 332 8.32 -9.97 -12.31
C LYS A 332 7.73 -10.01 -10.92
N LEU A 333 8.55 -9.73 -9.91
CA LEU A 333 8.13 -9.73 -8.52
C LEU A 333 8.33 -8.36 -7.88
N HIS A 334 7.35 -7.93 -7.10
CA HIS A 334 7.22 -6.57 -6.59
C HIS A 334 6.83 -6.54 -5.12
N THR A 335 7.16 -5.45 -4.46
CA THR A 335 6.74 -5.19 -3.08
C THR A 335 5.78 -4.00 -3.05
N VAL A 336 4.71 -4.13 -2.27
CA VAL A 336 3.75 -3.05 -2.04
C VAL A 336 3.57 -2.86 -0.54
N SER A 337 3.76 -1.63 -0.08
CA SER A 337 3.54 -1.21 1.31
C SER A 337 2.36 -0.27 1.40
N PRO A 338 1.21 -0.71 1.94
CA PRO A 338 0.04 0.12 2.01
C PRO A 338 0.05 1.09 3.21
N GLY A 339 1.00 0.92 4.15
CA GLY A 339 1.02 1.66 5.41
C GLY A 339 -0.07 1.20 6.38
N MET A 340 -0.47 2.08 7.29
CA MET A 340 -1.55 1.78 8.24
C MET A 340 -2.91 2.12 7.63
N ILE A 341 -3.80 1.14 7.62
CA ILE A 341 -5.08 1.23 6.94
C ILE A 341 -6.19 0.93 7.93
N LEU A 342 -7.20 1.80 7.95
CA LEU A 342 -8.37 1.63 8.79
C LEU A 342 -9.22 0.45 8.27
N THR A 343 -8.98 -0.72 8.84
CA THR A 343 -9.64 -1.98 8.54
C THR A 343 -9.90 -2.71 9.85
N ASP A 344 -10.83 -3.67 9.89
CA ASP A 344 -11.07 -4.47 11.10
C ASP A 344 -9.76 -5.11 11.62
N LEU A 345 -8.88 -5.53 10.69
CA LEU A 345 -7.56 -6.07 10.98
C LEU A 345 -6.72 -5.12 11.85
N LEU A 346 -6.78 -3.81 11.61
CA LEU A 346 -6.05 -2.82 12.40
C LEU A 346 -6.74 -2.50 13.74
N LEU A 347 -8.08 -2.62 13.78
CA LEU A 347 -8.88 -2.26 14.96
C LEU A 347 -8.97 -3.39 15.98
N GLU A 348 -8.71 -4.63 15.58
CA GLU A 348 -8.66 -5.80 16.45
C GLU A 348 -7.58 -5.61 17.54
N GLY A 349 -8.00 -5.55 18.81
CA GLY A 349 -7.10 -5.34 19.96
C GLY A 349 -6.58 -3.90 20.12
N ALA A 350 -7.13 -2.90 19.40
CA ALA A 350 -6.66 -1.52 19.50
C ALA A 350 -7.16 -0.80 20.75
N THR A 351 -6.22 -0.29 21.55
CA THR A 351 -6.51 0.58 22.71
C THR A 351 -6.94 1.99 22.27
N THR A 352 -7.51 2.77 23.18
CA THR A 352 -7.86 4.18 22.92
C THR A 352 -6.64 5.00 22.48
N ALA A 353 -5.46 4.75 23.06
CA ALA A 353 -4.20 5.39 22.66
C ALA A 353 -3.81 5.03 21.21
N ASN A 354 -3.94 3.76 20.83
CA ASN A 354 -3.67 3.31 19.46
C ASN A 354 -4.63 4.00 18.47
N LYS A 355 -5.91 4.13 18.83
CA LYS A 355 -6.92 4.81 18.01
C LYS A 355 -6.60 6.29 17.80
N GLN A 356 -6.00 6.98 18.77
CA GLN A 356 -5.52 8.36 18.57
C GLN A 356 -4.35 8.42 17.58
N ALA A 357 -3.41 7.48 17.62
CA ALA A 357 -2.36 7.39 16.61
C ALA A 357 -2.95 7.10 15.20
N PHE A 358 -4.05 6.34 15.15
CA PHE A 358 -4.72 6.04 13.88
C PHE A 358 -5.34 7.28 13.24
N ASN A 359 -5.87 8.23 14.01
CA ASN A 359 -6.34 9.52 13.49
C ASN A 359 -5.26 10.24 12.66
N ILE A 360 -4.00 10.14 13.09
CA ILE A 360 -2.89 10.86 12.47
C ILE A 360 -2.33 10.10 11.28
N LEU A 361 -2.03 8.81 11.46
CA LEU A 361 -1.22 8.05 10.53
C LEU A 361 -2.02 7.14 9.60
N CYS A 362 -3.23 6.72 9.99
CA CYS A 362 -4.03 5.82 9.17
C CYS A 362 -4.71 6.52 8.03
N GLU A 363 -5.14 5.71 7.07
CA GLU A 363 -5.91 6.17 5.94
C GLU A 363 -6.98 5.14 5.59
N HIS A 364 -8.02 5.57 4.88
CA HIS A 364 -9.07 4.65 4.45
C HIS A 364 -8.60 3.71 3.32
N PRO A 365 -9.13 2.48 3.25
CA PRO A 365 -8.77 1.50 2.22
C PRO A 365 -8.89 2.04 0.79
N GLU A 366 -9.93 2.82 0.51
CA GLU A 366 -10.19 3.29 -0.86
C GLU A 366 -9.19 4.38 -1.28
N THR A 367 -8.75 5.24 -0.37
CA THR A 367 -7.70 6.23 -0.64
C THR A 367 -6.37 5.54 -0.95
N VAL A 368 -6.05 4.49 -0.19
CA VAL A 368 -4.82 3.70 -0.41
C VAL A 368 -4.89 2.94 -1.73
N ALA A 369 -6.03 2.31 -2.04
CA ALA A 369 -6.23 1.60 -3.29
C ALA A 369 -6.12 2.52 -4.52
N ALA A 370 -6.74 3.71 -4.47
CA ALA A 370 -6.65 4.72 -5.54
C ALA A 370 -5.21 5.20 -5.78
N PHE A 371 -4.33 5.11 -4.77
CA PHE A 371 -2.91 5.38 -4.91
C PHE A 371 -2.13 4.18 -5.46
N LEU A 372 -2.44 2.96 -4.99
CA LEU A 372 -1.67 1.75 -5.31
C LEU A 372 -1.98 1.20 -6.69
N VAL A 373 -3.26 1.09 -7.06
CA VAL A 373 -3.68 0.44 -8.31
C VAL A 373 -3.04 1.05 -9.55
N PRO A 374 -3.03 2.37 -9.77
CA PRO A 374 -2.43 2.90 -10.99
C PRO A 374 -0.90 2.72 -11.01
N ARG A 375 -0.24 2.59 -9.85
CA ARG A 375 1.20 2.26 -9.77
C ARG A 375 1.48 0.80 -10.07
N ILE A 376 0.62 -0.11 -9.60
CA ILE A 376 0.65 -1.52 -9.97
C ILE A 376 0.47 -1.66 -11.49
N LYS A 377 -0.59 -1.05 -12.06
CA LYS A 377 -0.82 -1.05 -13.50
C LYS A 377 0.35 -0.47 -14.30
N SER A 378 0.98 0.61 -13.81
CA SER A 378 2.16 1.21 -14.44
C SER A 378 3.42 0.35 -14.34
N ALA A 379 3.55 -0.47 -13.30
CA ALA A 379 4.65 -1.45 -13.21
C ALA A 379 4.47 -2.56 -14.25
N VAL A 380 3.23 -3.06 -14.40
CA VAL A 380 2.88 -4.06 -15.42
C VAL A 380 3.05 -3.49 -16.84
N ALA A 381 2.53 -2.30 -17.11
CA ALA A 381 2.59 -1.68 -18.43
C ALA A 381 4.02 -1.37 -18.91
N ARG A 382 4.95 -1.13 -17.99
CA ARG A 382 6.37 -0.89 -18.30
C ARG A 382 7.21 -2.17 -18.28
N ASP A 383 6.61 -3.30 -17.92
CA ASP A 383 7.28 -4.59 -17.77
C ASP A 383 8.58 -4.51 -16.94
N VAL A 384 8.54 -3.74 -15.84
CA VAL A 384 9.68 -3.60 -14.93
C VAL A 384 9.55 -4.60 -13.78
N GLY A 385 10.66 -5.15 -13.30
CA GLY A 385 10.71 -5.95 -12.07
C GLY A 385 11.25 -5.17 -10.88
N GLY A 386 11.00 -5.64 -9.67
CA GLY A 386 11.68 -5.12 -8.47
C GLY A 386 11.15 -3.79 -7.94
N THR A 387 9.95 -3.37 -8.32
CA THR A 387 9.41 -2.10 -7.80
C THR A 387 8.99 -2.25 -6.34
N TYR A 388 9.21 -1.17 -5.57
CA TYR A 388 8.73 -1.05 -4.21
C TYR A 388 7.80 0.16 -4.08
N THR A 389 6.48 -0.10 -4.05
CA THR A 389 5.47 0.96 -3.98
C THR A 389 5.02 1.19 -2.54
N ARG A 390 5.36 2.35 -1.95
CA ARG A 390 5.01 2.68 -0.56
C ARG A 390 4.00 3.82 -0.52
N PHE A 391 2.86 3.58 0.12
CA PHE A 391 1.88 4.63 0.41
C PHE A 391 2.32 5.51 1.57
N LEU A 392 2.73 4.89 2.69
CA LEU A 392 3.26 5.57 3.86
C LEU A 392 4.80 5.53 3.82
N THR A 393 5.39 6.58 3.25
CA THR A 393 6.83 6.83 3.29
C THR A 393 7.23 7.57 4.57
N PRO A 394 8.50 7.53 5.01
CA PRO A 394 8.96 8.31 6.16
C PRO A 394 8.63 9.80 6.05
N GLY A 395 8.81 10.40 4.87
CA GLY A 395 8.44 11.80 4.63
C GLY A 395 6.94 12.05 4.74
N SER A 396 6.10 11.15 4.22
CA SER A 396 4.65 11.26 4.40
C SER A 396 4.24 11.06 5.86
N ALA A 397 4.88 10.17 6.61
CA ALA A 397 4.62 9.98 8.03
C ALA A 397 4.98 11.24 8.83
N LEU A 398 6.16 11.82 8.56
CA LEU A 398 6.58 13.09 9.17
C LEU A 398 5.60 14.22 8.87
N TYR A 399 5.15 14.36 7.62
CA TYR A 399 4.13 15.34 7.25
C TYR A 399 2.82 15.14 8.00
N ARG A 400 2.37 13.88 8.16
CA ARG A 400 1.16 13.55 8.92
C ARG A 400 1.29 13.89 10.40
N LEU A 401 2.46 13.63 10.99
CA LEU A 401 2.76 14.00 12.38
C LEU A 401 2.84 15.53 12.54
N ALA A 402 3.47 16.24 11.61
CA ALA A 402 3.54 17.70 11.63
C ALA A 402 2.15 18.36 11.48
N THR A 403 1.20 17.68 10.83
CA THR A 403 -0.19 18.11 10.68
C THR A 403 -1.15 17.44 11.66
N ALA A 404 -0.64 16.82 12.73
CA ALA A 404 -1.44 16.06 13.68
C ALA A 404 -2.63 16.85 14.28
N PRO A 405 -2.51 18.13 14.68
CA PRO A 405 -3.64 18.87 15.24
C PRO A 405 -4.85 18.95 14.31
N ALA A 406 -4.63 19.08 13.00
CA ALA A 406 -5.68 19.12 11.99
C ALA A 406 -6.25 17.72 11.63
N ARG A 407 -5.65 16.65 12.15
CA ARG A 407 -6.01 15.26 11.86
C ARG A 407 -6.65 14.54 13.06
N LEU A 408 -6.63 15.14 14.24
CA LEU A 408 -7.34 14.62 15.42
C LEU A 408 -8.85 14.59 15.18
N GLY A 409 -9.55 13.62 15.79
CA GLY A 409 -11.01 13.49 15.68
C GLY A 409 -11.52 12.98 14.32
N ARG A 410 -10.63 12.69 13.36
CA ARG A 410 -10.99 12.31 11.99
C ARG A 410 -11.68 10.95 11.89
N PHE A 411 -11.21 9.96 12.65
CA PHE A 411 -11.77 8.61 12.68
C PHE A 411 -12.31 8.27 14.07
N PHE A 412 -11.62 8.69 15.12
CA PHE A 412 -11.99 8.40 16.49
C PHE A 412 -12.06 9.68 17.31
N ASP A 413 -13.09 9.81 18.15
CA ASP A 413 -13.16 10.88 19.15
C ASP A 413 -12.16 10.64 20.29
N SER A 414 -12.12 11.54 21.27
CA SER A 414 -11.25 11.43 22.45
C SER A 414 -11.49 10.17 23.29
N GLU A 415 -12.70 9.60 23.22
CA GLU A 415 -13.09 8.39 23.94
C GLU A 415 -12.81 7.11 23.12
N GLY A 416 -12.38 7.24 21.86
CA GLY A 416 -12.08 6.12 20.98
C GLY A 416 -13.30 5.53 20.27
N ARG A 417 -14.43 6.25 20.24
CA ARG A 417 -15.63 5.91 19.45
C ARG A 417 -15.40 6.32 18.00
N ALA A 418 -15.91 5.51 17.06
CA ALA A 418 -15.77 5.78 15.63
C ALA A 418 -16.69 6.94 15.20
N VAL A 419 -16.14 7.91 14.47
CA VAL A 419 -16.83 9.14 14.00
C VAL A 419 -16.81 9.25 12.46
N TYR A 420 -16.51 8.15 11.75
CA TYR A 420 -16.50 8.11 10.29
C TYR A 420 -17.71 7.35 9.73
N PRO A 421 -18.24 7.75 8.56
CA PRO A 421 -19.37 7.06 7.95
C PRO A 421 -18.97 5.66 7.47
N SER A 422 -19.98 4.81 7.29
CA SER A 422 -19.80 3.44 6.78
C SER A 422 -19.13 3.43 5.41
N GLU A 423 -18.52 2.30 5.01
CA GLU A 423 -17.88 2.17 3.69
C GLU A 423 -18.86 2.52 2.56
N ARG A 424 -20.08 1.98 2.60
CA ARG A 424 -21.12 2.23 1.60
C ARG A 424 -21.48 3.70 1.50
N GLU A 425 -21.68 4.40 2.62
CA GLU A 425 -21.97 5.83 2.64
C GLU A 425 -20.81 6.66 2.10
N ARG A 426 -19.56 6.31 2.46
CA ARG A 426 -18.35 7.00 1.98
C ARG A 426 -18.17 6.86 0.47
N LEU A 427 -18.50 5.71 -0.08
CA LEU A 427 -18.45 5.44 -1.51
C LEU A 427 -19.57 6.17 -2.24
N MET A 428 -20.83 5.90 -1.87
CA MET A 428 -22.00 6.51 -2.53
C MET A 428 -22.00 8.04 -2.40
N GLY A 429 -21.59 8.57 -1.24
CA GLY A 429 -21.46 10.02 -1.03
C GLY A 429 -20.38 10.66 -1.91
N ARG A 430 -19.26 9.96 -2.18
CA ARG A 430 -18.26 10.40 -3.16
C ARG A 430 -18.83 10.43 -4.58
N HIS A 431 -19.64 9.44 -4.93
CA HIS A 431 -20.26 9.34 -6.25
C HIS A 431 -21.26 10.47 -6.45
N ALA A 432 -22.16 10.68 -5.49
CA ALA A 432 -23.10 11.80 -5.49
C ALA A 432 -22.42 13.17 -5.62
N LYS A 433 -21.29 13.38 -4.92
CA LYS A 433 -20.50 14.61 -5.06
C LYS A 433 -19.82 14.72 -6.43
N SER A 434 -19.33 13.61 -6.99
CA SER A 434 -18.70 13.56 -8.31
C SER A 434 -19.70 13.82 -9.44
N THR A 435 -20.86 13.16 -9.40
CA THR A 435 -21.95 13.36 -10.36
C THR A 435 -22.52 14.76 -10.25
N ALA A 436 -22.75 15.29 -9.04
CA ALA A 436 -23.17 16.67 -8.85
C ALA A 436 -22.14 17.67 -9.41
N ARG A 437 -20.84 17.42 -9.24
CA ARG A 437 -19.77 18.25 -9.83
C ARG A 437 -19.73 18.13 -11.35
N ALA A 438 -19.89 16.94 -11.90
CA ALA A 438 -19.94 16.71 -13.35
C ALA A 438 -21.16 17.40 -13.98
N GLN A 439 -22.33 17.29 -13.34
CA GLN A 439 -23.56 17.98 -13.73
C GLN A 439 -23.42 19.50 -13.59
N ALA A 440 -22.81 20.01 -12.51
CA ALA A 440 -22.53 21.43 -12.34
C ALA A 440 -21.52 21.97 -13.35
N ALA A 441 -20.50 21.18 -13.72
CA ALA A 441 -19.54 21.52 -14.77
C ALA A 441 -20.21 21.55 -16.15
N ALA A 442 -21.08 20.57 -16.46
CA ALA A 442 -21.86 20.55 -17.69
C ALA A 442 -22.81 21.76 -17.80
N ARG A 443 -23.48 22.15 -16.70
CA ARG A 443 -24.31 23.37 -16.62
C ARG A 443 -23.51 24.66 -16.80
N ARG A 444 -22.25 24.71 -16.33
CA ARG A 444 -21.35 25.85 -16.58
C ARG A 444 -20.93 25.92 -18.04
N GLN A 445 -20.72 24.78 -18.69
CA GLN A 445 -20.31 24.71 -20.10
C GLN A 445 -21.41 25.20 -21.05
N SER A 446 -22.68 24.91 -20.75
CA SER A 446 -23.82 25.45 -21.50
C SER A 446 -24.01 26.97 -21.28
N GLY A 447 -23.81 27.45 -20.05
CA GLY A 447 -23.90 28.87 -19.72
C GLY A 447 -22.76 29.71 -20.33
N SER A 448 -21.53 29.17 -20.39
CA SER A 448 -20.38 29.89 -20.95
C SER A 448 -20.44 30.06 -22.47
N LEU A 449 -21.04 29.10 -23.18
CA LEU A 449 -21.26 29.22 -24.63
C LEU A 449 -22.33 30.27 -24.96
N ALA A 450 -23.40 30.32 -24.17
CA ALA A 450 -24.42 31.38 -24.30
C ALA A 450 -23.85 32.76 -23.95
N LEU A 451 -23.00 32.86 -22.91
CA LEU A 451 -22.34 34.11 -22.54
C LEU A 451 -21.33 34.57 -23.59
N ALA A 452 -20.53 33.65 -24.15
CA ALA A 452 -19.57 33.94 -25.22
C ALA A 452 -20.28 34.38 -26.51
N TYR A 453 -21.40 33.71 -26.86
CA TYR A 453 -22.24 34.12 -27.98
C TYR A 453 -22.83 35.53 -27.76
N ASN A 454 -23.43 35.79 -26.59
CA ASN A 454 -24.01 37.10 -26.28
C ASN A 454 -22.96 38.23 -26.27
N LEU A 455 -21.75 37.96 -25.76
CA LEU A 455 -20.63 38.90 -25.80
C LEU A 455 -20.13 39.14 -27.22
N SER A 456 -20.11 38.12 -28.08
CA SER A 456 -19.74 38.26 -29.49
C SER A 456 -20.75 39.08 -30.29
N VAL A 457 -22.05 38.94 -30.00
CA VAL A 457 -23.12 39.75 -30.59
C VAL A 457 -23.01 41.20 -30.12
N LEU A 458 -22.76 41.43 -28.83
CA LEU A 458 -22.57 42.77 -28.28
C LEU A 458 -21.35 43.47 -28.90
N ALA A 459 -20.23 42.75 -29.06
CA ALA A 459 -19.04 43.27 -29.71
C ALA A 459 -19.30 43.61 -31.20
N GLY A 460 -20.04 42.76 -31.92
CA GLY A 460 -20.45 43.03 -33.29
C GLY A 460 -21.34 44.27 -33.43
N VAL A 461 -22.28 44.48 -32.50
CA VAL A 461 -23.13 45.68 -32.47
C VAL A 461 -22.31 46.94 -32.17
N VAL A 462 -21.35 46.87 -31.25
CA VAL A 462 -20.48 48.02 -30.93
C VAL A 462 -19.59 48.39 -32.12
N VAL A 463 -19.06 47.41 -32.85
CA VAL A 463 -18.27 47.66 -34.08
C VAL A 463 -19.13 48.28 -35.18
N LEU A 464 -20.34 47.77 -35.39
CA LEU A 464 -21.29 48.33 -36.37
C LEU A 464 -21.73 49.75 -36.03
N LEU A 465 -21.96 50.06 -34.75
CA LEU A 465 -22.29 51.41 -34.30
C LEU A 465 -21.09 52.37 -34.40
N ALA A 466 -19.87 51.87 -34.17
CA ALA A 466 -18.65 52.65 -34.37
C ALA A 466 -18.39 52.95 -35.86
N GLU A 467 -18.65 52.00 -36.76
CA GLU A 467 -18.55 52.23 -38.22
C GLU A 467 -19.66 53.15 -38.74
N ALA A 468 -20.88 53.08 -38.17
CA ALA A 468 -21.97 54.00 -38.53
C ALA A 468 -21.70 55.46 -38.11
N GLN A 469 -20.93 55.69 -37.04
CA GLN A 469 -20.50 57.04 -36.66
C GLN A 469 -19.40 57.60 -37.58
N VAL A 470 -18.60 56.74 -38.21
CA VAL A 470 -17.55 57.16 -39.16
C VAL A 470 -18.16 57.58 -40.51
N LEU A 471 -19.30 56.99 -40.91
CA LEU A 471 -20.00 57.32 -42.16
C LEU A 471 -20.81 58.63 -42.16
N HIS A 472 -20.94 59.31 -41.01
CA HIS A 472 -21.55 60.64 -40.91
C HIS A 472 -20.52 61.78 -40.74
N LEU A 473 -19.22 61.48 -40.84
CA LEU A 473 -18.12 62.46 -40.73
C LEU A 473 -17.19 62.50 -41.97
N THR A 474 -17.65 61.98 -43.10
CA THR A 474 -17.09 62.19 -44.45
C THR A 474 -18.23 62.44 -45.41
#